data_AF-A0A8H8MBV2-F1
#
_entry.id   AF-A0A8H8MBV2-F1
#
_cell.length_a   1.000
_cell.length_b   1.000
_cell.length_c   1.000
_cell.angle_alpha   90.00
_cell.angle_beta   90.00
_cell.angle_gamma   90.00
#
_symmetry.space_group_name_H-M   'P 1'
#
loop_
_entity.id
_entity.type
_entity.pdbx_description
1 polymer ?
#
loop_
_entity_poly.entity_id
_entity_poly.type
_entity_poly.pdbx_seq_one_letter_code
_entity_poly.pdbx_strand_id
1 'polypeptide(L)'
;MFYTKEEQSSRVGYWFLMNGTGYAALSIKSTWLAPWQWFTLTNSVLTFVTAILYWFYFPDAVATAWFLDARERKLAIERVREHETDLGHRDWKPEQ
;
A
#
# COMPACT_ATOMS: atom_id res chain seq x y z
N MET A 1 -9.99 5.50 -4.61
CA MET A 1 -8.94 4.53 -5.01
C MET A 1 -8.05 5.16 -6.09
N PHE A 2 -6.72 4.98 -6.04
CA PHE A 2 -5.78 5.71 -6.93
C PHE A 2 -5.48 5.00 -8.27
N TYR A 3 -5.86 3.73 -8.41
CA TYR A 3 -5.47 2.86 -9.53
C TYR A 3 -6.68 2.27 -10.24
N THR A 4 -6.53 1.95 -11.53
CA THR A 4 -7.56 1.18 -12.25
C THR A 4 -7.54 -0.29 -11.83
N LYS A 5 -8.62 -1.04 -12.10
CA LYS A 5 -8.73 -2.48 -11.73
C LYS A 5 -7.62 -3.33 -12.33
N GLU A 6 -7.22 -3.03 -13.56
CA GLU A 6 -6.13 -3.72 -14.25
C GLU A 6 -4.77 -3.45 -13.56
N GLU A 7 -4.51 -2.20 -13.20
CA GLU A 7 -3.28 -1.80 -12.52
C GLU A 7 -3.19 -2.39 -11.10
N GLN A 8 -4.33 -2.54 -10.41
CA GLN A 8 -4.37 -3.11 -9.08
C GLN A 8 -3.92 -4.58 -9.07
N SER A 9 -4.37 -5.39 -10.03
CA SER A 9 -4.00 -6.81 -10.12
C SER A 9 -2.50 -6.99 -10.33
N SER A 10 -1.91 -6.25 -11.27
CA SER A 10 -0.47 -6.31 -11.53
C SER A 10 0.38 -5.86 -10.33
N ARG A 11 -0.06 -4.81 -9.62
CA ARG A 11 0.66 -4.29 -8.43
C ARG A 11 0.63 -5.26 -7.26
N VAL A 12 -0.51 -5.91 -7.02
CA VAL A 12 -0.62 -6.98 -6.04
C VAL A 12 0.30 -8.15 -6.43
N GLY A 13 0.35 -8.50 -7.72
CA GLY A 13 1.29 -9.50 -8.25
C GLY A 13 2.76 -9.16 -7.95
N TYR A 14 3.19 -7.91 -8.20
CA TYR A 14 4.55 -7.47 -7.86
C TYR A 14 4.84 -7.53 -6.36
N TRP A 15 3.88 -7.15 -5.52
CA TRP A 15 4.03 -7.25 -4.06
C TRP A 15 4.24 -8.71 -3.61
N PHE A 16 3.50 -9.66 -4.19
CA PHE A 16 3.67 -11.08 -3.89
C PHE A 16 5.07 -11.60 -4.27
N LEU A 17 5.61 -11.17 -5.42
CA LEU A 17 6.96 -11.56 -5.86
C LEU A 17 8.07 -11.13 -4.90
N MET A 18 7.88 -10.03 -4.16
CA MET A 18 8.85 -9.52 -3.19
C MET A 18 8.98 -10.42 -1.94
N ASN A 19 8.05 -11.34 -1.67
CA ASN A 19 8.16 -12.26 -0.53
C ASN A 19 9.37 -13.20 -0.64
N GLY A 20 9.84 -13.48 -1.86
CA GLY A 20 10.99 -14.37 -2.10
C GLY A 20 12.31 -13.86 -1.53
N THR A 21 12.52 -12.54 -1.45
CA THR A 21 13.76 -11.96 -0.93
C THR A 21 13.87 -12.06 0.60
N GLY A 22 12.73 -12.16 1.31
CA GLY A 22 12.71 -12.35 2.76
C GLY A 22 13.29 -13.69 3.21
N TYR A 23 13.19 -14.74 2.38
CA TYR A 23 13.74 -16.05 2.70
C TYR A 23 15.27 -16.07 2.79
N ALA A 24 15.97 -15.11 2.17
CA ALA A 24 17.42 -14.99 2.27
C ALA A 24 17.89 -14.71 3.71
N ALA A 25 17.03 -14.11 4.55
CA ALA A 25 17.34 -13.83 5.96
C ALA A 25 17.39 -15.11 6.82
N LEU A 26 16.80 -16.22 6.39
CA LEU A 26 16.85 -17.51 7.10
C LEU A 26 18.23 -18.19 7.04
N SER A 27 19.12 -17.73 6.14
CA SER A 27 20.49 -18.22 6.04
C SER A 27 21.42 -17.65 7.12
N ILE A 28 20.95 -16.70 7.93
CA ILE A 28 21.73 -16.09 9.02
C ILE A 28 21.79 -17.07 10.20
N LYS A 29 22.95 -17.69 10.41
CA LYS A 29 23.22 -18.49 11.62
C LYS A 29 23.80 -17.58 12.71
N SER A 30 23.00 -17.30 13.73
CA SER A 30 23.40 -16.55 14.93
C SER A 30 23.21 -17.43 16.17
N THR A 31 24.10 -17.28 17.16
CA THR A 31 24.05 -18.00 18.44
C THR A 31 23.09 -17.38 19.45
N TRP A 32 22.61 -16.16 19.20
CA TRP A 32 21.77 -15.40 20.14
C TRP A 32 20.27 -15.63 19.99
N LEU A 33 19.80 -15.88 18.76
CA LEU A 33 18.38 -16.05 18.45
C LEU A 33 18.22 -17.10 17.35
N ALA A 34 17.11 -17.85 17.41
CA ALA A 34 16.80 -18.83 16.38
C ALA A 34 16.57 -18.13 15.02
N PRO A 35 16.92 -18.76 13.88
CA PRO A 35 16.79 -18.14 12.55
C PRO A 35 15.39 -17.60 12.22
N TRP A 36 14.34 -18.26 12.72
CA TRP A 36 12.96 -17.81 12.53
C TRP A 36 12.66 -16.48 13.24
N GLN A 37 13.29 -16.23 14.40
CA GLN A 37 13.11 -14.97 15.14
C GLN A 37 13.75 -13.79 14.40
N TRP A 38 14.91 -14.02 13.79
CA TRP A 38 15.56 -13.04 12.93
C TRP A 38 14.72 -12.71 11.70
N PHE A 39 14.10 -13.72 11.10
CA PHE A 39 13.18 -13.52 9.98
C PHE A 39 11.98 -12.65 10.39
N THR A 40 11.31 -12.99 11.48
CA THR A 40 10.16 -12.20 11.96
C THR A 40 10.58 -10.79 12.33
N LEU A 41 11.66 -10.60 13.10
CA LEU A 41 12.12 -9.28 13.54
C LEU A 41 12.45 -8.37 12.36
N THR A 42 13.20 -8.89 11.37
CA THR A 42 13.59 -8.10 10.19
C THR A 42 12.37 -7.71 9.36
N ASN A 43 11.45 -8.65 9.14
CA ASN A 43 10.21 -8.38 8.40
C ASN A 43 9.32 -7.38 9.14
N SER A 44 9.20 -7.50 10.46
CA SER A 44 8.42 -6.58 11.29
C SER A 44 8.99 -5.17 11.27
N VAL A 45 10.31 -5.01 11.40
CA VAL A 45 10.97 -3.69 11.35
C VAL A 45 10.79 -3.06 9.97
N LEU A 46 10.99 -3.82 8.89
CA LEU A 46 10.77 -3.32 7.54
C LEU A 46 9.31 -2.86 7.34
N THR A 47 8.35 -3.67 7.79
CA THR A 47 6.92 -3.36 7.73
C THR A 47 6.58 -2.11 8.55
N PHE A 48 7.16 -1.97 9.74
CA PHE A 48 6.91 -0.82 10.61
C PHE A 48 7.46 0.47 10.02
N VAL A 49 8.67 0.43 9.45
CA VAL A 49 9.27 1.59 8.75
C VAL A 49 8.43 1.98 7.54
N THR A 50 7.98 1.02 6.73
CA THR A 50 7.10 1.31 5.59
C THR A 50 5.75 1.87 6.01
N ALA A 51 5.17 1.40 7.13
CA ALA A 51 3.94 1.98 7.69
C ALA A 51 4.13 3.44 8.13
N ILE A 52 5.25 3.77 8.80
CA ILE A 52 5.58 5.15 9.18
C ILE A 52 5.72 6.03 7.93
N LEU A 53 6.46 5.58 6.93
CA LEU A 53 6.61 6.33 5.67
C LEU A 53 5.25 6.55 5.00
N TYR A 54 4.40 5.52 4.97
CA TYR A 54 3.06 5.65 4.41
C TYR A 54 2.23 6.70 5.17
N TRP A 55 2.28 6.68 6.50
CA TRP A 55 1.56 7.63 7.33
C TRP A 55 1.93 9.09 7.03
N PHE A 56 3.21 9.38 6.81
CA PHE A 56 3.67 10.76 6.60
C PHE A 56 3.62 11.22 5.14
N TYR A 57 3.86 10.32 4.19
CA TYR A 57 4.06 10.71 2.79
C TYR A 57 2.84 10.43 1.90
N PHE A 58 1.96 9.48 2.27
CA PHE A 58 0.88 9.05 1.40
C PHE A 58 -0.42 9.84 1.67
N PRO A 59 -0.96 10.57 0.68
CA PRO A 59 -2.24 11.26 0.79
C PRO A 59 -3.40 10.26 0.74
N ASP A 60 -4.44 10.46 1.58
CA ASP A 60 -5.60 9.56 1.67
C ASP A 60 -6.47 9.52 0.40
N ALA A 61 -6.42 10.55 -0.45
CA ALA A 61 -7.23 10.63 -1.66
C ALA A 61 -6.48 11.35 -2.81
N VAL A 62 -6.89 11.06 -4.05
CA VAL A 62 -6.43 11.78 -5.25
C VAL A 62 -6.69 13.29 -5.09
N ALA A 63 -7.77 13.63 -4.37
CA ALA A 63 -8.13 15.00 -4.04
C ALA A 63 -7.17 15.70 -3.06
N THR A 64 -6.50 14.96 -2.17
CA THR A 64 -5.51 15.47 -1.19
C THR A 64 -4.06 15.21 -1.62
N ALA A 65 -3.85 14.66 -2.81
CA ALA A 65 -2.53 14.41 -3.35
C ALA A 65 -1.79 15.73 -3.61
N TRP A 66 -0.86 16.02 -2.70
CA TRP A 66 -0.06 17.23 -2.67
C TRP A 66 0.97 17.33 -3.83
N PHE A 67 1.19 16.22 -4.55
CA PHE A 67 2.11 16.16 -5.69
C PHE A 67 1.46 16.48 -7.05
N LEU A 68 0.12 16.57 -7.15
CA LEU A 68 -0.61 16.77 -8.41
C LEU A 68 -1.03 18.23 -8.60
N ASP A 69 -0.79 18.80 -9.79
CA ASP A 69 -1.34 20.10 -10.20
C ASP A 69 -2.88 20.02 -10.35
N ALA A 70 -3.57 21.16 -10.28
CA ALA A 70 -5.04 21.22 -10.35
C ALA A 70 -5.60 20.56 -11.62
N ARG A 71 -4.88 20.66 -12.75
CA ARG A 71 -5.26 20.02 -14.01
C ARG A 71 -5.06 18.51 -13.99
N GLU A 72 -3.92 18.04 -13.47
CA GLU A 72 -3.59 16.62 -13.37
C GLU A 72 -4.52 15.91 -12.39
N ARG A 73 -4.88 16.57 -11.29
CA ARG A 73 -5.86 16.08 -10.32
C ARG A 73 -7.23 15.87 -10.95
N LYS A 74 -7.70 16.79 -11.81
CA LYS A 74 -8.98 16.66 -12.52
C LYS A 74 -8.98 15.44 -13.45
N LEU A 75 -7.92 15.27 -14.23
CA LEU A 75 -7.76 14.12 -15.12
C LEU A 75 -7.68 12.79 -14.36
N ALA A 76 -6.96 12.76 -13.23
CA ALA A 76 -6.87 11.58 -12.38
C ALA A 76 -8.21 11.19 -11.74
N ILE A 77 -9.00 12.17 -11.29
CA ILE A 77 -10.37 11.95 -10.78
C ILE A 77 -11.27 11.40 -11.88
N GLU A 78 -11.21 11.95 -13.09
CA GLU A 78 -12.03 11.51 -14.22
C GLU A 78 -11.71 10.06 -14.64
N ARG A 79 -10.43 9.68 -14.68
CA ARG A 79 -9.97 8.32 -14.95
C ARG A 79 -10.43 7.30 -13.90
N VAL A 80 -10.44 7.70 -12.63
CA VAL A 80 -10.88 6.84 -11.52
C VAL A 80 -12.41 6.75 -11.48
N ARG A 81 -13.14 7.81 -11.87
CA ARG A 81 -14.60 7.86 -11.88
C ARG A 81 -15.26 6.83 -12.81
N GLU A 82 -14.63 6.50 -13.94
CA GLU A 82 -15.14 5.44 -14.83
C GLU A 82 -15.02 4.03 -14.22
N HIS A 83 -14.11 3.85 -13.27
CA HIS A 83 -13.79 2.55 -12.69
C HIS A 83 -14.26 2.36 -11.24
N GLU A 84 -14.55 3.44 -10.52
CA GLU A 84 -15.16 3.40 -9.19
C GLU A 84 -16.69 3.31 -9.28
N THR A 85 -17.20 2.12 -8.96
CA THR A 85 -18.63 1.87 -8.69
C THR A 85 -19.09 2.49 -7.36
N ASP A 86 -18.19 3.13 -6.60
CA ASP A 86 -18.54 3.71 -5.30
C ASP A 86 -17.63 4.91 -5.00
N LEU A 87 -17.96 6.06 -5.60
CA LEU A 87 -17.61 7.33 -4.99
C LEU A 87 -18.42 7.40 -3.70
N GLY A 88 -17.82 6.88 -2.62
CA GLY A 88 -18.47 6.64 -1.34
C GLY A 88 -19.36 7.82 -0.94
N HIS A 89 -20.66 7.57 -0.91
CA HIS A 89 -21.56 8.42 -0.13
C HIS A 89 -21.13 8.27 1.33
N ARG A 90 -20.46 9.29 1.90
CA ARG A 90 -20.20 9.39 3.35
C ARG A 90 -21.44 9.84 4.13
N ASP A 91 -22.63 9.65 3.59
CA ASP A 91 -23.86 9.85 4.34
C ASP A 91 -24.10 8.60 5.19
N TRP A 92 -23.65 8.68 6.44
CA TRP A 92 -23.99 7.74 7.49
C TRP A 92 -25.52 7.62 7.56
N LYS A 93 -26.06 6.45 7.17
CA LYS A 93 -27.48 6.13 7.33
C LYS A 93 -27.64 5.38 8.66
N PRO A 94 -28.21 6.01 9.70
CA PRO A 94 -28.38 5.37 11.01
C PRO A 94 -29.45 4.26 11.04
N GLU A 95 -30.11 3.97 9.91
CA GLU A 95 -31.20 2.97 9.83
C GLU A 95 -30.94 1.95 8.71
N GLN A 96 -30.09 0.96 9.00
CA GLN A 96 -30.07 -0.37 8.38
C GLN A 96 -29.67 -1.39 9.43
#